data_AF-D3E2J8-F1
#
_entry.id   AF-D3E2J8-F1
#
_cell.length_a   1.000
_cell.length_b   1.000
_cell.length_c   1.000
_cell.angle_alpha   90.00
_cell.angle_beta   90.00
_cell.angle_gamma   90.00
#
_symmetry.space_group_name_H-M   'P 1'
#
loop_
_entity.id
_entity.type
_entity.pdbx_description
1 polymer ?
#
loop_
_entity_poly.entity_id
_entity_poly.type
_entity_poly.pdbx_seq_one_letter_code
_entity_poly.pdbx_strand_id
1 'polypeptide(L)'
;MEIDVKKQDENSMVFIVRDAEVPFINAIRRIAMMRVPKLAIEDVFIVKNDSAMFDEVLAHRLGLTPLVSDLESIEGLVMREDCDCNHDENGNYVDKGEYCPRCSVSFSLNETGPKVVYSRDLKSCGDSRIKPVYDTIPLLKLKEDQDVELEAVAKLGIGKEHAKWVPTTVCAYKQYPEITFNEGEDVVYQVADACPRNVLDANRDDGVIEVIDIENCSLCKTCVRTAKAAGSKFINVGYRENDFIFKIETDGSMPPKEVLLKACDVLDAKTDEFITFSEGGS
;
A
#
# COMPACT_ATOMS: atom_id res chain seq x y z
N MET A 1 -1.61 -23.69 -7.51
CA MET A 1 -1.81 -22.24 -7.39
C MET A 1 -2.05 -21.61 -8.76
N GLU A 2 -3.20 -20.95 -8.94
CA GLU A 2 -3.55 -20.16 -10.13
C GLU A 2 -3.83 -18.71 -9.73
N ILE A 3 -3.43 -17.74 -10.55
CA ILE A 3 -3.66 -16.31 -10.32
C ILE A 3 -4.41 -15.72 -11.51
N ASP A 4 -5.57 -15.11 -11.24
CA ASP A 4 -6.41 -14.46 -12.25
C ASP A 4 -6.59 -12.96 -11.93
N VAL A 5 -6.15 -12.09 -12.84
CA VAL A 5 -6.22 -10.63 -12.65
C VAL A 5 -7.56 -10.12 -13.15
N LYS A 6 -8.40 -9.62 -12.22
CA LYS A 6 -9.75 -9.13 -12.53
C LYS A 6 -9.75 -7.67 -12.95
N LYS A 7 -9.00 -6.84 -12.22
CA LYS A 7 -8.92 -5.41 -12.48
C LYS A 7 -7.50 -4.94 -12.23
N GLN A 8 -6.99 -4.13 -13.15
CA GLN A 8 -5.73 -3.44 -12.99
C GLN A 8 -5.90 -2.01 -13.48
N ASP A 9 -5.78 -1.07 -12.55
CA ASP A 9 -5.63 0.36 -12.79
C ASP A 9 -4.17 0.77 -12.49
N GLU A 10 -3.82 2.05 -12.66
CA GLU A 10 -2.48 2.56 -12.35
C GLU A 10 -2.09 2.36 -10.87
N ASN A 11 -3.02 2.67 -9.95
CA ASN A 11 -2.79 2.61 -8.50
C ASN A 11 -3.56 1.47 -7.82
N SER A 12 -4.32 0.66 -8.54
CA SER A 12 -5.17 -0.38 -7.96
C SER A 12 -5.07 -1.71 -8.72
N MET A 13 -5.06 -2.81 -7.99
CA MET A 13 -5.08 -4.15 -8.57
C MET A 13 -5.98 -5.07 -7.73
N VAL A 14 -6.85 -5.82 -8.42
CA VAL A 14 -7.67 -6.87 -7.84
C VAL A 14 -7.40 -8.16 -8.60
N PHE A 15 -6.99 -9.20 -7.88
CA PHE A 15 -6.70 -10.51 -8.45
C PHE A 15 -7.23 -11.62 -7.54
N ILE A 16 -7.55 -12.75 -8.13
CA ILE A 16 -7.96 -13.96 -7.44
C ILE A 16 -6.77 -14.89 -7.38
N VAL A 17 -6.51 -15.45 -6.20
CA VAL A 17 -5.54 -16.53 -6.01
C VAL A 17 -6.31 -17.78 -5.63
N ARG A 18 -6.14 -18.84 -6.42
CA ARG A 18 -6.69 -20.17 -6.13
C ARG A 18 -5.61 -21.11 -5.67
N ASP A 19 -6.00 -22.08 -4.85
CA ASP A 19 -5.10 -23.12 -4.35
C ASP A 19 -3.88 -22.51 -3.61
N ALA A 20 -4.17 -21.67 -2.62
CA ALA A 20 -3.19 -21.06 -1.73
C ALA A 20 -3.60 -21.24 -0.27
N GLU A 21 -2.66 -21.27 0.66
CA GLU A 21 -2.98 -21.32 2.09
C GLU A 21 -3.05 -19.92 2.70
N VAL A 22 -3.87 -19.75 3.76
CA VAL A 22 -4.00 -18.49 4.51
C VAL A 22 -2.65 -17.93 4.98
N PRO A 23 -1.71 -18.72 5.54
CA PRO A 23 -0.42 -18.19 6.01
C PRO A 23 0.40 -17.58 4.88
N PHE A 24 0.39 -18.19 3.70
CA PHE A 24 1.13 -17.70 2.54
C PHE A 24 0.56 -16.37 2.04
N ILE A 25 -0.75 -16.28 1.84
CA ILE A 25 -1.41 -15.05 1.40
C ILE A 25 -1.21 -13.90 2.40
N ASN A 26 -1.28 -14.21 3.70
CA ASN A 26 -1.03 -13.22 4.73
C ASN A 26 0.45 -12.81 4.81
N ALA A 27 1.39 -13.71 4.51
CA ALA A 27 2.81 -13.38 4.43
C ALA A 27 3.07 -12.37 3.30
N ILE A 28 2.55 -12.64 2.09
CA ILE A 28 2.64 -11.72 0.95
C ILE A 28 2.03 -10.36 1.31
N ARG A 29 0.82 -10.34 1.90
CA ARG A 29 0.18 -9.10 2.36
C ARG A 29 1.07 -8.31 3.33
N ARG A 30 1.67 -8.97 4.31
CA ARG A 30 2.54 -8.33 5.31
C ARG A 30 3.84 -7.82 4.71
N ILE A 31 4.45 -8.56 3.79
CA ILE A 31 5.70 -8.16 3.14
C ILE A 31 5.44 -6.97 2.22
N ALA A 32 4.39 -7.03 1.39
CA ALA A 32 3.97 -5.94 0.52
C ALA A 32 3.78 -4.61 1.28
N MET A 33 3.21 -4.66 2.49
CA MET A 33 3.02 -3.46 3.31
C MET A 33 4.29 -3.00 4.04
N MET A 34 5.04 -3.93 4.63
CA MET A 34 6.01 -3.59 5.70
C MET A 34 7.48 -3.73 5.29
N ARG A 35 7.76 -4.40 4.17
CA ARG A 35 9.13 -4.77 3.78
C ARG A 35 9.51 -4.37 2.36
N VAL A 36 8.54 -3.99 1.53
CA VAL A 36 8.84 -3.39 0.22
C VAL A 36 9.46 -2.01 0.45
N PRO A 37 10.65 -1.74 -0.12
CA PRO A 37 11.34 -0.48 0.07
C PRO A 37 10.70 0.65 -0.74
N LYS A 38 10.68 1.84 -0.15
CA LYS A 38 10.13 3.07 -0.73
C LYS A 38 11.02 4.26 -0.39
N LEU A 39 11.02 5.29 -1.22
CA LEU A 39 11.71 6.54 -0.93
C LEU A 39 10.79 7.49 -0.15
N ALA A 40 11.29 8.08 0.94
CA ALA A 40 10.57 9.13 1.67
C ALA A 40 11.56 10.13 2.30
N ILE A 41 11.09 11.35 2.57
CA ILE A 41 11.89 12.39 3.22
C ILE A 41 12.16 12.01 4.68
N GLU A 42 13.45 12.00 5.05
CA GLU A 42 13.90 11.72 6.41
C GLU A 42 14.40 13.00 7.09
N ASP A 43 15.43 13.62 6.51
CA ASP A 43 16.05 14.80 7.10
C ASP A 43 15.53 16.06 6.41
N VAL A 44 15.24 17.10 7.20
CA VAL A 44 14.83 18.41 6.69
C VAL A 44 15.68 19.48 7.36
N PHE A 45 16.47 20.18 6.56
CA PHE A 45 17.32 21.29 6.94
C PHE A 45 16.60 22.60 6.62
N ILE A 46 16.05 23.23 7.64
CA ILE A 46 15.34 24.51 7.48
C ILE A 46 16.34 25.64 7.65
N VAL A 47 16.55 26.42 6.59
CA VAL A 47 17.39 27.62 6.62
C VAL A 47 16.58 28.80 7.16
N LYS A 48 15.34 28.93 6.68
CA LYS A 48 14.43 30.01 7.05
C LYS A 48 12.98 29.54 7.01
N ASN A 49 12.22 29.82 8.06
CA ASN A 49 10.77 29.60 8.07
C ASN A 49 10.09 30.73 8.86
N ASP A 50 9.58 31.72 8.14
CA ASP A 50 8.80 32.83 8.72
C ASP A 50 7.30 32.53 8.74
N SER A 51 6.89 31.31 8.37
CA SER A 51 5.49 30.92 8.27
C SER A 51 4.84 30.74 9.65
N ALA A 52 3.52 30.62 9.69
CA ALA A 52 2.80 30.32 10.92
C ALA A 52 2.92 28.85 11.37
N MET A 53 3.48 27.98 10.52
CA MET A 53 3.64 26.56 10.80
C MET A 53 5.02 26.30 11.39
N PHE A 54 5.07 25.60 12.52
CA PHE A 54 6.33 25.20 13.14
C PHE A 54 7.11 24.21 12.27
N ASP A 55 8.42 24.28 12.41
CA ASP A 55 9.41 23.49 11.67
C ASP A 55 9.14 21.98 11.75
N GLU A 56 8.82 21.48 12.94
CA GLU A 56 8.59 20.06 13.18
C GLU A 56 7.33 19.56 12.45
N VAL A 57 6.30 20.40 12.38
CA VAL A 57 5.05 20.09 11.69
C VAL A 57 5.28 20.10 10.18
N LEU A 58 6.05 21.07 9.67
CA LEU A 58 6.41 21.14 8.26
C LEU A 58 7.26 19.93 7.86
N ALA A 59 8.28 19.59 8.64
CA ALA A 59 9.14 18.42 8.43
C ALA A 59 8.31 17.12 8.43
N HIS A 60 7.37 16.96 9.37
CA HIS A 60 6.48 15.81 9.40
C HIS A 60 5.58 15.72 8.14
N ARG A 61 5.05 16.85 7.65
CA ARG A 61 4.25 16.87 6.40
C ARG A 61 5.09 16.51 5.17
N LEU A 62 6.32 17.02 5.10
CA LEU A 62 7.27 16.67 4.04
C LEU A 62 7.58 15.17 4.07
N GLY A 63 7.83 14.60 5.25
CA GLY A 63 8.07 13.16 5.43
C GLY A 63 6.93 12.26 4.95
N LEU A 64 5.68 12.72 5.03
CA LEU A 64 4.49 11.98 4.58
C LEU A 64 4.12 12.24 3.11
N THR A 65 4.84 13.12 2.41
CA THR A 65 4.57 13.39 0.99
C THR A 65 5.10 12.21 0.16
N PRO A 66 4.24 11.50 -0.59
CA PRO A 66 4.67 10.36 -1.39
C PRO A 66 5.57 10.83 -2.54
N LEU A 67 6.72 10.19 -2.68
CA LEU A 67 7.68 10.41 -3.76
C LEU A 67 7.63 9.22 -4.74
N VAL A 68 7.82 9.51 -6.03
CA VAL A 68 7.96 8.48 -7.06
C VAL A 68 9.15 7.58 -6.70
N SER A 69 8.87 6.28 -6.59
CA SER A 69 9.76 5.22 -6.10
C SER A 69 9.70 3.97 -6.99
N ASP A 70 9.31 4.13 -8.25
CA ASP A 70 9.24 3.05 -9.25
C ASP A 70 10.59 2.33 -9.39
N LEU A 71 10.57 1.06 -9.82
CA LEU A 71 11.79 0.25 -10.04
C LEU A 71 12.89 1.01 -10.79
N GLU A 72 12.55 1.69 -11.89
CA GLU A 72 13.51 2.46 -12.69
C GLU A 72 14.05 3.70 -11.97
N SER A 73 13.24 4.30 -11.10
CA SER A 73 13.60 5.51 -10.36
C SER A 73 14.51 5.21 -9.17
N ILE A 74 14.34 4.04 -8.56
CA ILE A 74 15.19 3.60 -7.44
C ILE A 74 16.36 2.72 -7.88
N GLU A 75 16.50 2.45 -9.17
CA GLU A 75 17.58 1.63 -9.71
C GLU A 75 18.95 2.26 -9.38
N GLY A 76 19.77 1.53 -8.63
CA GLY A 76 21.09 1.98 -8.18
C GLY A 76 21.09 2.72 -6.84
N LEU A 77 19.92 3.02 -6.26
CA LEU A 77 19.82 3.46 -4.88
C LEU A 77 19.91 2.25 -3.94
N VAL A 78 20.77 2.38 -2.93
CA VAL A 78 21.01 1.34 -1.93
C VAL A 78 20.46 1.81 -0.59
N MET A 79 19.98 0.88 0.23
CA MET A 79 19.62 1.16 1.62
C MET A 79 20.80 1.81 2.37
N ARG A 80 20.50 2.67 3.34
CA ARG A 80 21.54 3.35 4.12
C ARG A 80 22.44 2.37 4.86
N GLU A 81 21.87 1.27 5.32
CA GLU A 81 22.55 0.18 6.05
C GLU A 81 23.54 -0.59 5.17
N ASP A 82 23.24 -0.72 3.87
CA ASP A 82 24.04 -1.47 2.91
C ASP A 82 24.97 -0.56 2.08
N CYS A 83 25.01 0.75 2.37
CA CYS A 83 25.84 1.71 1.63
C CYS A 83 27.25 1.75 2.22
N ASP A 84 28.27 1.50 1.38
CA ASP A 84 29.70 1.65 1.70
C ASP A 84 30.05 2.99 2.37
N CYS A 85 29.29 4.04 2.06
CA CYS A 85 29.44 5.38 2.63
C CYS A 85 29.36 5.40 4.18
N ASN A 86 28.56 4.50 4.75
CA ASN A 86 28.34 4.40 6.19
C ASN A 86 29.16 3.28 6.85
N HIS A 87 30.24 2.82 6.23
CA HIS A 87 31.17 1.90 6.88
C HIS A 87 32.49 2.59 7.23
N ASP A 88 33.06 2.23 8.39
CA ASP A 88 34.45 2.57 8.73
C ASP A 88 35.45 1.70 7.96
N GLU A 89 36.75 1.96 8.13
CA GLU A 89 37.84 1.18 7.53
C GLU A 89 37.84 -0.31 7.97
N ASN A 90 37.08 -0.64 9.02
CA ASN A 90 36.94 -1.98 9.59
C ASN A 90 35.59 -2.64 9.22
N GLY A 91 34.77 -2.01 8.38
CA GLY A 91 33.47 -2.53 7.94
C GLY A 91 32.32 -2.35 8.94
N ASN A 92 32.50 -1.62 10.04
CA ASN A 92 31.41 -1.35 10.99
C ASN A 92 30.55 -0.19 10.51
N TYR A 93 29.24 -0.28 10.75
CA TYR A 93 28.30 0.79 10.45
C TYR A 93 28.58 2.03 11.31
N VAL A 94 28.91 3.14 10.65
CA VAL A 94 29.09 4.48 11.21
C VAL A 94 28.26 5.45 10.39
N ASP A 95 27.23 6.00 11.02
CA ASP A 95 26.40 7.03 10.40
C ASP A 95 27.20 8.35 10.32
N LYS A 96 27.79 8.64 9.15
CA LYS A 96 28.56 9.86 8.95
C LYS A 96 27.67 11.10 8.75
N GLY A 97 26.35 10.92 8.62
CA GLY A 97 25.42 12.03 8.39
C GLY A 97 25.62 12.78 7.06
N GLU A 98 26.56 12.33 6.23
CA GLU A 98 26.91 12.98 4.96
C GLU A 98 25.91 12.59 3.87
N TYR A 99 25.61 13.55 3.00
CA TYR A 99 24.83 13.30 1.79
C TYR A 99 25.61 12.36 0.87
N CYS A 100 25.01 11.23 0.52
CA CYS A 100 25.57 10.28 -0.43
C CYS A 100 24.59 10.08 -1.59
N PRO A 101 25.00 10.35 -2.85
CA PRO A 101 24.12 10.24 -4.01
C PRO A 101 23.69 8.80 -4.32
N ARG A 102 24.33 7.79 -3.70
CA ARG A 102 23.99 6.37 -3.88
C ARG A 102 22.91 5.88 -2.90
N CYS A 103 22.66 6.59 -1.80
CA CYS A 103 21.65 6.17 -0.80
C CYS A 103 20.66 7.28 -0.43
N SER A 104 20.78 8.47 -1.02
CA SER A 104 19.93 9.61 -0.70
C SER A 104 19.72 10.54 -1.87
N VAL A 105 18.59 11.25 -1.86
CA VAL A 105 18.19 12.22 -2.88
C VAL A 105 17.81 13.51 -2.19
N SER A 106 18.41 14.63 -2.60
CA SER A 106 18.13 15.93 -2.01
C SER A 106 17.03 16.67 -2.77
N PHE A 107 16.27 17.47 -2.04
CA PHE A 107 15.21 18.33 -2.52
C PHE A 107 15.41 19.74 -1.97
N SER A 108 15.04 20.75 -2.75
CA SER A 108 15.06 22.15 -2.34
C SER A 108 13.68 22.77 -2.46
N LEU A 109 13.36 23.65 -1.52
CA LEU A 109 12.14 24.46 -1.52
C LEU A 109 12.51 25.88 -1.07
N ASN A 110 12.33 26.85 -1.96
CA ASN A 110 12.55 28.27 -1.66
C ASN A 110 11.40 29.06 -2.26
N GLU A 111 10.55 29.62 -1.39
CA GLU A 111 9.34 30.31 -1.80
C GLU A 111 8.97 31.49 -0.89
N THR A 112 8.47 32.57 -1.53
CA THR A 112 8.01 33.80 -0.87
C THR A 112 6.51 33.99 -1.06
N GLY A 113 5.82 34.42 -0.01
CA GLY A 113 4.38 34.67 -0.02
C GLY A 113 3.95 35.99 -0.70
N PRO A 114 2.63 36.26 -0.81
CA PRO A 114 1.52 35.44 -0.32
C PRO A 114 1.14 34.33 -1.31
N LYS A 115 1.33 33.06 -0.92
CA LYS A 115 0.87 31.90 -1.71
C LYS A 115 0.71 30.64 -0.87
N VAL A 116 -0.01 29.66 -1.40
CA VAL A 116 0.01 28.28 -0.88
C VAL A 116 1.14 27.55 -1.58
N VAL A 117 2.06 27.00 -0.80
CA VAL A 117 3.15 26.17 -1.29
C VAL A 117 2.62 24.75 -1.45
N TYR A 118 2.79 24.19 -2.63
CA TYR A 118 2.33 22.84 -2.97
C TYR A 118 3.53 21.90 -3.12
N SER A 119 3.28 20.60 -3.11
CA SER A 119 4.28 19.57 -3.37
C SER A 119 5.04 19.77 -4.67
N ARG A 120 4.42 20.27 -5.74
CA ARG A 120 5.11 20.61 -7.00
C ARG A 120 6.25 21.63 -6.86
N ASP A 121 6.22 22.44 -5.80
CA ASP A 121 7.23 23.47 -5.56
C ASP A 121 8.51 22.85 -4.96
N LEU A 122 8.44 21.59 -4.50
CA LEU A 122 9.58 20.79 -4.02
C LEU A 122 10.38 20.26 -5.22
N LYS A 123 11.60 20.77 -5.41
CA LYS A 123 12.45 20.45 -6.57
C LYS A 123 13.52 19.43 -6.19
N SER A 124 13.60 18.34 -6.93
CA SER A 124 14.68 17.35 -6.79
C SER A 124 16.01 17.90 -7.32
N CYS A 125 17.05 17.83 -6.50
CA CYS A 125 18.39 18.29 -6.79
C CYS A 125 19.24 17.13 -7.35
N GLY A 126 18.95 16.70 -8.58
CA GLY A 126 19.75 15.72 -9.29
C GLY A 126 18.95 14.86 -10.25
N ASP A 127 18.04 14.04 -9.71
CA ASP A 127 17.25 13.12 -10.52
C ASP A 127 15.84 13.67 -10.77
N SER A 128 15.56 14.03 -12.02
CA SER A 128 14.25 14.52 -12.45
C SER A 128 13.14 13.46 -12.41
N ARG A 129 13.49 12.17 -12.30
CA ARG A 129 12.53 11.06 -12.18
C ARG A 129 11.90 11.02 -10.80
N ILE A 130 12.66 11.38 -9.77
CA ILE A 130 12.23 11.36 -8.39
C ILE A 130 11.59 12.70 -8.06
N LYS A 131 10.27 12.70 -7.98
CA LYS A 131 9.45 13.88 -7.69
C LYS A 131 8.27 13.48 -6.80
N PRO A 132 7.56 14.43 -6.19
CA PRO A 132 6.29 14.13 -5.55
C PRO A 132 5.32 13.47 -6.52
N VAL A 133 4.60 12.45 -6.05
CA VAL A 133 3.61 11.72 -6.87
C VAL A 133 2.46 12.64 -7.28
N TYR A 134 1.99 13.44 -6.33
CA TYR A 134 0.91 14.40 -6.55
C TYR A 134 1.46 15.81 -6.44
N ASP A 135 1.18 16.64 -7.44
CA ASP A 135 1.62 18.04 -7.51
C ASP A 135 0.76 19.01 -6.69
N THR A 136 -0.37 18.54 -6.17
CA THR A 136 -1.43 19.35 -5.56
C THR A 136 -1.52 19.23 -4.06
N ILE A 137 -0.57 18.57 -3.39
CA ILE A 137 -0.59 18.43 -1.92
C ILE A 137 -0.18 19.77 -1.31
N PRO A 138 -1.05 20.46 -0.54
CA PRO A 138 -0.67 21.71 0.10
C PRO A 138 0.32 21.40 1.23
N LEU A 139 1.51 22.01 1.20
CA LEU A 139 2.53 21.84 2.23
C LEU A 139 2.37 22.89 3.33
N LEU A 140 2.36 24.17 2.95
CA LEU A 140 2.18 25.30 3.86
C LEU A 140 1.50 26.49 3.16
N LYS A 141 1.05 27.47 3.95
CA LYS A 141 0.48 28.73 3.46
C LYS A 141 1.31 29.89 3.98
N LEU A 142 1.82 30.71 3.06
CA LEU A 142 2.59 31.92 3.34
C LEU A 142 1.68 33.15 3.21
N LYS A 143 1.78 34.07 4.17
CA LYS A 143 1.21 35.43 4.09
C LYS A 143 2.18 36.37 3.36
N GLU A 144 1.80 37.64 3.24
CA GLU A 144 2.69 38.69 2.73
C GLU A 144 3.99 38.73 3.56
N ASP A 145 5.12 38.90 2.87
CA ASP A 145 6.47 38.99 3.44
C ASP A 145 6.93 37.78 4.27
N GLN A 146 6.28 36.61 4.14
CA GLN A 146 6.76 35.35 4.73
C GLN A 146 7.53 34.53 3.70
N ASP A 147 8.70 34.04 4.12
CA ASP A 147 9.57 33.18 3.33
C ASP A 147 9.71 31.80 3.96
N VAL A 148 9.89 30.80 3.10
CA VAL A 148 10.36 29.47 3.48
C VAL A 148 11.53 29.07 2.60
N GLU A 149 12.63 28.65 3.23
CA GLU A 149 13.82 28.12 2.58
C GLU A 149 14.28 26.87 3.34
N LEU A 150 14.27 25.73 2.66
CA LEU A 150 14.69 24.46 3.22
C LEU A 150 15.30 23.54 2.17
N GLU A 151 16.13 22.62 2.67
CA GLU A 151 16.62 21.46 1.95
C GLU A 151 16.11 20.19 2.64
N ALA A 152 15.69 19.19 1.88
CA ALA A 152 15.18 17.93 2.41
C ALA A 152 15.93 16.76 1.78
N VAL A 153 16.19 15.72 2.54
CA VAL A 153 16.91 14.52 2.08
C VAL A 153 15.98 13.32 2.21
N ALA A 154 15.71 12.69 1.07
CA ALA A 154 14.94 11.47 0.98
C ALA A 154 15.85 10.24 0.98
N LYS A 155 15.42 9.19 1.68
CA LYS A 155 16.14 7.94 1.86
C LYS A 155 15.21 6.76 1.58
N LEU A 156 15.80 5.66 1.11
CA LEU A 156 15.09 4.39 1.05
C LEU A 156 14.90 3.86 2.47
N GLY A 157 13.71 3.33 2.73
CA GLY A 157 13.37 2.68 3.99
C GLY A 157 12.19 1.72 3.81
N ILE A 158 11.81 1.06 4.90
CA ILE A 158 10.74 0.05 4.89
C ILE A 158 9.59 0.44 5.81
N GLY A 159 8.37 0.02 5.46
CA GLY A 159 7.17 0.29 6.26
C GLY A 159 7.23 -0.21 7.71
N LYS A 160 8.10 -1.18 8.02
CA LYS A 160 8.37 -1.65 9.39
C LYS A 160 8.99 -0.57 10.29
N GLU A 161 9.80 0.32 9.74
CA GLU A 161 10.47 1.39 10.48
C GLU A 161 9.53 2.57 10.71
N HIS A 162 8.85 3.02 9.64
CA HIS A 162 7.92 4.13 9.71
C HIS A 162 6.83 4.01 8.64
N ALA A 163 5.62 4.46 8.97
CA ALA A 163 4.46 4.39 8.08
C ALA A 163 4.64 5.16 6.75
N LYS A 164 5.55 6.14 6.71
CA LYS A 164 5.85 6.92 5.49
C LYS A 164 6.42 6.08 4.35
N TRP A 165 7.12 4.99 4.69
CA TRP A 165 7.68 4.05 3.74
C TRP A 165 6.74 2.91 3.36
N VAL A 166 5.50 2.90 3.86
CA VAL A 166 4.49 1.94 3.38
C VAL A 166 4.09 2.35 1.95
N PRO A 167 4.23 1.48 0.94
CA PRO A 167 3.89 1.80 -0.46
C PRO A 167 2.40 1.55 -0.77
N THR A 168 1.70 0.80 0.07
CA THR A 168 0.29 0.45 -0.12
C THR A 168 -0.61 1.24 0.82
N THR A 169 -1.64 1.89 0.27
CA THR A 169 -2.72 2.47 1.06
C THR A 169 -3.71 1.39 1.51
N VAL A 170 -4.00 0.42 0.62
CA VAL A 170 -4.84 -0.75 0.93
C VAL A 170 -4.09 -2.00 0.48
N CYS A 171 -3.96 -2.97 1.38
CA CYS A 171 -3.43 -4.29 1.05
C CYS A 171 -4.20 -5.31 1.88
N ALA A 172 -5.22 -5.90 1.27
CA ALA A 172 -6.17 -6.76 1.96
C ALA A 172 -6.56 -7.95 1.08
N TYR A 173 -6.92 -9.05 1.73
CA TYR A 173 -7.53 -10.19 1.08
C TYR A 173 -8.79 -10.59 1.81
N LYS A 174 -9.69 -11.23 1.09
CA LYS A 174 -10.84 -11.95 1.64
C LYS A 174 -10.92 -13.31 1.00
N GLN A 175 -11.50 -14.28 1.70
CA GLN A 175 -11.79 -15.58 1.10
C GLN A 175 -12.85 -15.43 0.02
N TYR A 176 -12.79 -16.29 -0.99
CA TYR A 176 -13.76 -16.29 -2.07
C TYR A 176 -15.14 -16.69 -1.54
N PRO A 177 -16.18 -15.84 -1.66
CA PRO A 177 -17.49 -16.14 -1.12
C PRO A 177 -18.14 -17.33 -1.83
N GLU A 178 -18.86 -18.15 -1.07
CA GLU A 178 -19.67 -19.23 -1.60
C GLU A 178 -21.08 -19.12 -1.05
N ILE A 179 -22.07 -19.00 -1.95
CA ILE A 179 -23.48 -18.92 -1.60
C ILE A 179 -24.16 -20.18 -2.10
N THR A 180 -24.79 -20.92 -1.20
CA THR A 180 -25.56 -22.13 -1.53
C THR A 180 -27.00 -21.97 -1.07
N PHE A 181 -27.92 -22.56 -1.84
CA PHE A 181 -29.34 -22.56 -1.56
C PHE A 181 -29.78 -23.98 -1.23
N ASN A 182 -30.55 -24.17 -0.16
CA ASN A 182 -31.08 -25.47 0.23
C ASN A 182 -32.39 -25.74 -0.53
N GLU A 183 -32.45 -26.88 -1.22
CA GLU A 183 -33.65 -27.33 -1.93
C GLU A 183 -34.74 -27.76 -0.91
N GLY A 184 -35.98 -27.32 -1.12
CA GLY A 184 -37.15 -27.70 -0.29
C GLY A 184 -37.55 -26.72 0.82
N GLU A 185 -36.89 -25.57 0.92
CA GLU A 185 -37.24 -24.49 1.86
C GLU A 185 -37.94 -23.33 1.13
N ASP A 186 -38.82 -22.60 1.84
CA ASP A 186 -39.53 -21.46 1.26
C ASP A 186 -38.57 -20.33 0.87
N VAL A 187 -38.76 -19.80 -0.35
CA VAL A 187 -37.97 -18.69 -0.90
C VAL A 187 -38.34 -17.40 -0.18
N VAL A 188 -37.34 -16.76 0.44
CA VAL A 188 -37.52 -15.50 1.17
C VAL A 188 -36.95 -14.35 0.34
N TYR A 189 -37.80 -13.66 -0.42
CA TYR A 189 -37.37 -12.55 -1.29
C TYR A 189 -36.73 -11.37 -0.55
N GLN A 190 -37.10 -11.16 0.73
CA GLN A 190 -36.54 -10.10 1.59
C GLN A 190 -35.02 -10.23 1.78
N VAL A 191 -34.44 -11.40 1.47
CA VAL A 191 -33.00 -11.66 1.53
C VAL A 191 -32.24 -10.82 0.50
N ALA A 192 -32.83 -10.55 -0.67
CA ALA A 192 -32.22 -9.70 -1.70
C ALA A 192 -32.16 -8.23 -1.24
N ASP A 193 -33.28 -7.70 -0.74
CA ASP A 193 -33.37 -6.32 -0.22
C ASP A 193 -32.47 -6.09 1.01
N ALA A 194 -32.21 -7.14 1.79
CA ALA A 194 -31.34 -7.06 2.96
C ALA A 194 -29.84 -7.01 2.63
N CYS A 195 -29.44 -7.28 1.38
CA CYS A 195 -28.05 -7.29 0.97
C CYS A 195 -27.57 -5.85 0.68
N PRO A 196 -26.67 -5.26 1.51
CA PRO A 196 -26.21 -3.88 1.30
C PRO A 196 -25.31 -3.71 0.06
N ARG A 197 -24.92 -4.82 -0.57
CA ARG A 197 -24.02 -4.87 -1.73
C ARG A 197 -24.74 -5.29 -3.01
N ASN A 198 -26.06 -5.49 -2.97
CA ASN A 198 -26.88 -5.92 -4.12
C ASN A 198 -26.31 -7.15 -4.86
N VAL A 199 -25.79 -8.11 -4.09
CA VAL A 199 -25.21 -9.37 -4.62
C VAL A 199 -26.29 -10.32 -5.15
N LEU A 200 -27.50 -10.19 -4.61
CA LEU A 200 -28.63 -11.08 -4.85
C LEU A 200 -29.72 -10.31 -5.56
N ASP A 201 -30.30 -10.91 -6.58
CA ASP A 201 -31.50 -10.39 -7.25
C ASP A 201 -32.68 -11.30 -7.01
N ALA A 202 -33.84 -10.71 -6.76
CA ALA A 202 -35.08 -11.43 -6.52
C ALA A 202 -35.92 -11.40 -7.81
N ASN A 203 -35.74 -12.41 -8.66
CA ASN A 203 -36.60 -12.57 -9.83
C ASN A 203 -37.94 -13.17 -9.40
N ARG A 204 -38.95 -12.29 -9.26
CA ARG A 204 -40.30 -12.65 -8.81
C ARG A 204 -41.09 -13.44 -9.86
N ASP A 205 -40.67 -13.39 -11.12
CA ASP A 205 -41.35 -14.05 -12.22
C ASP A 205 -41.01 -15.56 -12.27
N ASP A 206 -39.76 -15.92 -12.00
CA ASP A 206 -39.29 -17.31 -11.94
C ASP A 206 -39.36 -17.91 -10.53
N GLY A 207 -39.55 -17.09 -9.51
CA GLY A 207 -39.61 -17.52 -8.11
C GLY A 207 -38.26 -17.95 -7.53
N VAL A 208 -37.15 -17.45 -8.10
CA VAL A 208 -35.78 -17.81 -7.72
C VAL A 208 -34.98 -16.55 -7.33
N ILE A 209 -34.02 -16.72 -6.42
CA ILE A 209 -33.02 -15.69 -6.11
C ILE A 209 -31.75 -15.99 -6.89
N GLU A 210 -31.35 -15.09 -7.77
CA GLU A 210 -30.13 -15.21 -8.56
C GLU A 210 -28.96 -14.46 -7.90
N VAL A 211 -27.75 -14.99 -8.08
CA VAL A 211 -26.52 -14.33 -7.60
C VAL A 211 -25.91 -13.56 -8.78
N ILE A 212 -26.04 -12.23 -8.77
CA ILE A 212 -25.48 -11.38 -9.84
C ILE A 212 -23.95 -11.27 -9.70
N ASP A 213 -23.48 -10.92 -8.50
CA ASP A 213 -22.08 -10.57 -8.26
C ASP A 213 -21.57 -11.17 -6.94
N ILE A 214 -21.10 -12.40 -7.03
CA ILE A 214 -20.54 -13.12 -5.89
C ILE A 214 -19.26 -12.47 -5.35
N GLU A 215 -18.49 -11.81 -6.20
CA GLU A 215 -17.20 -11.20 -5.85
C GLU A 215 -17.40 -9.95 -4.98
N ASN A 216 -18.51 -9.24 -5.10
CA ASN A 216 -18.82 -8.08 -4.24
C ASN A 216 -19.36 -8.46 -2.84
N CYS A 217 -19.65 -9.73 -2.59
CA CYS A 217 -20.10 -10.20 -1.29
C CYS A 217 -19.04 -9.95 -0.19
N SER A 218 -19.47 -9.36 0.91
CA SER A 218 -18.63 -9.04 2.09
C SER A 218 -18.68 -10.10 3.18
N LEU A 219 -19.33 -11.25 2.95
CA LEU A 219 -19.56 -12.30 3.94
C LEU A 219 -20.23 -11.78 5.23
N CYS A 220 -21.03 -10.71 5.14
CA CYS A 220 -21.71 -10.11 6.28
C CYS A 220 -22.77 -11.01 6.93
N LYS A 221 -23.22 -12.06 6.23
CA LYS A 221 -24.27 -13.00 6.67
C LYS A 221 -25.61 -12.33 7.02
N THR A 222 -25.88 -11.12 6.54
CA THR A 222 -27.17 -10.44 6.74
C THR A 222 -28.29 -11.22 6.06
N CYS A 223 -28.08 -11.69 4.84
CA CYS A 223 -28.97 -12.58 4.10
C CYS A 223 -29.37 -13.83 4.90
N VAL A 224 -28.40 -14.51 5.53
CA VAL A 224 -28.64 -15.69 6.39
C VAL A 224 -29.45 -15.32 7.63
N ARG A 225 -29.19 -14.15 8.23
CA ARG A 225 -29.95 -13.67 9.40
C ARG A 225 -31.40 -13.36 9.05
N THR A 226 -31.64 -12.72 7.91
CA THR A 226 -32.98 -12.42 7.41
C THR A 226 -33.77 -13.70 7.10
N ALA A 227 -33.15 -14.68 6.43
CA ALA A 227 -33.79 -15.97 6.16
C ALA A 227 -34.20 -16.67 7.46
N LYS A 228 -33.29 -16.73 8.46
CA LYS A 228 -33.59 -17.31 9.78
C LYS A 228 -34.72 -16.58 10.51
N ALA A 229 -34.78 -15.25 10.40
CA ALA A 229 -35.86 -14.45 11.01
C ALA A 229 -37.23 -14.75 10.36
N ALA A 230 -37.25 -15.09 9.08
CA ALA A 230 -38.43 -15.56 8.36
C ALA A 230 -38.74 -17.06 8.61
N GLY A 231 -37.96 -17.75 9.45
CA GLY A 231 -38.16 -19.16 9.77
C GLY A 231 -37.60 -20.16 8.75
N SER A 232 -36.92 -19.68 7.71
CA SER A 232 -36.37 -20.49 6.62
C SER A 232 -34.85 -20.62 6.72
N LYS A 233 -34.31 -21.78 6.34
CA LYS A 233 -32.85 -21.98 6.17
C LYS A 233 -32.44 -21.96 4.70
N PHE A 234 -33.21 -21.30 3.85
CA PHE A 234 -33.01 -21.28 2.40
C PHE A 234 -31.59 -20.94 1.95
N ILE A 235 -30.92 -19.96 2.58
CA ILE A 235 -29.60 -19.48 2.13
C ILE A 235 -28.48 -19.80 3.13
N ASN A 236 -27.40 -20.34 2.62
CA ASN A 236 -26.14 -20.55 3.32
C ASN A 236 -25.04 -19.70 2.66
N VAL A 237 -24.26 -19.01 3.49
CA VAL A 237 -23.10 -18.21 3.03
C VAL A 237 -21.86 -18.72 3.73
N GLY A 238 -21.01 -19.38 2.95
CA GLY A 238 -19.69 -19.87 3.31
C GLY A 238 -18.61 -19.18 2.50
N TYR A 239 -17.45 -19.82 2.46
CA TYR A 239 -16.31 -19.41 1.67
C TYR A 239 -15.61 -20.66 1.16
N ARG A 240 -14.93 -20.53 0.01
CA ARG A 240 -14.09 -21.62 -0.50
C ARG A 240 -12.77 -21.64 0.24
N GLU A 241 -12.40 -22.82 0.74
CA GLU A 241 -11.09 -23.05 1.33
C GLU A 241 -10.03 -22.94 0.22
N ASN A 242 -8.99 -22.14 0.46
CA ASN A 242 -7.85 -21.90 -0.43
C ASN A 242 -8.05 -20.96 -1.65
N ASP A 243 -9.24 -20.36 -1.80
CA ASP A 243 -9.48 -19.30 -2.79
C ASP A 243 -9.60 -17.93 -2.12
N PHE A 244 -8.89 -16.93 -2.66
CA PHE A 244 -8.85 -15.59 -2.11
C PHE A 244 -9.02 -14.52 -3.18
N ILE A 245 -9.74 -13.46 -2.84
CA ILE A 245 -9.78 -12.20 -3.59
C ILE A 245 -8.81 -11.25 -2.90
N PHE A 246 -7.74 -10.90 -3.59
CA PHE A 246 -6.71 -10.00 -3.11
C PHE A 246 -6.90 -8.61 -3.73
N LYS A 247 -6.76 -7.56 -2.93
CA LYS A 247 -6.89 -6.16 -3.36
C LYS A 247 -5.68 -5.37 -2.85
N ILE A 248 -4.98 -4.73 -3.78
CA ILE A 248 -3.87 -3.81 -3.51
C ILE A 248 -4.23 -2.45 -4.09
N GLU A 249 -4.07 -1.40 -3.29
CA GLU A 249 -4.07 -0.01 -3.72
C GLU A 249 -2.78 0.64 -3.23
N THR A 250 -2.04 1.25 -4.13
CA THR A 250 -0.81 1.99 -3.82
C THR A 250 -1.10 3.47 -3.64
N ASP A 251 -0.19 4.19 -3.00
CA ASP A 251 -0.25 5.65 -2.90
C ASP A 251 0.21 6.37 -4.19
N GLY A 252 0.55 5.63 -5.24
CA GLY A 252 1.09 6.12 -6.51
C GLY A 252 2.61 6.29 -6.52
N SER A 253 3.31 5.95 -5.42
CA SER A 253 4.78 5.90 -5.40
C SER A 253 5.36 4.78 -6.26
N MET A 254 4.57 3.71 -6.47
CA MET A 254 4.95 2.52 -7.21
C MET A 254 3.70 1.81 -7.74
N PRO A 255 3.72 1.21 -8.94
CA PRO A 255 2.62 0.40 -9.43
C PRO A 255 2.35 -0.82 -8.53
N PRO A 256 1.08 -1.24 -8.34
CA PRO A 256 0.73 -2.37 -7.48
C PRO A 256 1.38 -3.69 -7.93
N LYS A 257 1.62 -3.85 -9.23
CA LYS A 257 2.33 -5.01 -9.79
C LYS A 257 3.77 -5.10 -9.29
N GLU A 258 4.48 -3.97 -9.26
CA GLU A 258 5.87 -3.91 -8.79
C GLU A 258 5.96 -4.16 -7.29
N VAL A 259 5.02 -3.64 -6.51
CA VAL A 259 4.93 -3.93 -5.07
C VAL A 259 4.80 -5.43 -4.82
N LEU A 260 3.96 -6.12 -5.61
CA LEU A 260 3.78 -7.56 -5.48
C LEU A 260 5.04 -8.34 -5.89
N LEU A 261 5.70 -7.95 -6.98
CA LEU A 261 6.96 -8.57 -7.42
C LEU A 261 8.06 -8.43 -6.36
N LYS A 262 8.29 -7.20 -5.86
CA LYS A 262 9.25 -6.95 -4.79
C LYS A 262 8.90 -7.70 -3.50
N ALA A 263 7.61 -7.87 -3.21
CA ALA A 263 7.20 -8.66 -2.06
C ALA A 263 7.56 -10.14 -2.20
N CYS A 264 7.48 -10.69 -3.42
CA CYS A 264 7.96 -12.05 -3.70
C CYS A 264 9.49 -12.12 -3.57
N ASP A 265 10.23 -11.18 -4.17
CA ASP A 265 11.70 -11.15 -4.10
C ASP A 265 12.21 -11.08 -2.64
N VAL A 266 11.55 -10.28 -1.81
CA VAL A 266 11.88 -10.18 -0.37
C VAL A 266 11.53 -11.45 0.40
N LEU A 267 10.49 -12.17 -0.01
CA LEU A 267 10.17 -13.47 0.59
C LEU A 267 11.22 -14.51 0.20
N ASP A 268 11.65 -14.51 -1.05
CA ASP A 268 12.65 -15.42 -1.61
C ASP A 268 14.03 -15.24 -0.95
N ALA A 269 14.49 -13.99 -0.85
CA ALA A 269 15.74 -13.66 -0.17
C ALA A 269 15.77 -14.14 1.30
N LYS A 270 14.63 -14.06 1.99
CA LYS A 270 14.53 -14.58 3.37
C LYS A 270 14.54 -16.09 3.43
N THR A 271 13.93 -16.77 2.46
CA THR A 271 14.02 -18.23 2.41
C THR A 271 15.44 -18.68 2.13
N ASP A 272 16.19 -17.97 1.30
CA ASP A 272 17.62 -18.23 1.05
C ASP A 272 18.49 -18.02 2.29
N GLU A 273 18.22 -16.99 3.09
CA GLU A 273 18.88 -16.81 4.40
C GLU A 273 18.66 -18.02 5.32
N PHE A 274 17.42 -18.54 5.37
CA PHE A 274 17.11 -19.74 6.16
C PHE A 274 17.79 -21.00 5.63
N ILE A 275 17.86 -21.18 4.31
CA ILE A 275 18.54 -22.31 3.67
C ILE A 275 20.04 -22.25 4.02
N THR A 276 20.67 -21.09 3.81
CA THR A 276 22.10 -20.87 4.11
C THR A 276 22.41 -21.12 5.58
N PHE A 277 21.55 -20.64 6.49
CA PHE A 277 21.68 -20.91 7.92
C PHE A 277 21.57 -22.41 8.24
N SER A 278 20.68 -23.14 7.55
CA SER A 278 20.52 -24.58 7.72
C SER A 278 21.69 -25.38 7.16
N GLU A 279 22.34 -24.92 6.09
CA GLU A 279 23.51 -25.57 5.48
C GLU A 279 24.81 -25.25 6.21
N GLY A 280 24.94 -24.04 6.77
CA GLY A 280 26.05 -23.63 7.62
C GLY A 280 26.00 -24.20 9.05
N GLY A 281 25.04 -25.07 9.34
CA GLY A 281 24.89 -25.77 10.61
C GLY A 281 25.80 -26.99 10.74
N SER A 282 27.12 -26.78 10.77
CA SER A 282 28.17 -27.65 11.37
C SER A 282 29.47 -26.89 11.50
#